data_AF-A0A3D0PAV6-F1
#
_entry.id   AF-A0A3D0PAV6-F1
#
_cell.length_a   1.000
_cell.length_b   1.000
_cell.length_c   1.000
_cell.angle_alpha   90.00
_cell.angle_beta   90.00
_cell.angle_gamma   90.00
#
_symmetry.space_group_name_H-M   'P 1'
#
loop_
_entity.id
_entity.type
_entity.pdbx_description
1 polymer ?
#
loop_
_entity_poly.entity_id
_entity_poly.type
_entity_poly.pdbx_seq_one_letter_code
_entity_poly.pdbx_strand_id
1 'polypeptide(L)' 'MNGFGEGEGELLTLHYPKPLPMRLDRWLVSQRPEQSRARIQKFIEAGYVRVNGTTGR' A
#
# COMPACT_ATOMS: atom_id res chain seq x y z
N MET A 1 19.08 -14.23 -0.83
CA MET A 1 17.88 -13.66 -0.19
C MET A 1 17.66 -12.32 -0.86
N ASN A 2 16.68 -12.18 -1.76
CA ASN A 2 16.37 -10.86 -2.32
C ASN A 2 15.49 -10.13 -1.32
N GLY A 3 15.96 -8.98 -0.85
CA GLY A 3 15.24 -8.15 0.11
C GLY A 3 14.04 -7.46 -0.55
N PHE A 4 12.97 -7.23 0.21
CA PHE A 4 11.90 -6.37 -0.27
C PHE A 4 12.45 -4.95 -0.53
N GLY A 5 12.20 -4.42 -1.73
CA GLY A 5 12.65 -3.09 -2.14
C GLY A 5 13.97 -3.07 -2.90
N GLU A 6 14.47 -4.21 -3.36
CA GLU A 6 15.57 -4.29 -4.31
C GLU A 6 15.03 -4.35 -5.75
N GLY A 7 15.53 -3.47 -6.63
CA GLY A 7 15.17 -3.41 -8.05
C GLY A 7 14.23 -2.28 -8.43
N GLU A 8 13.76 -2.28 -9.68
CA GLU A 8 12.76 -1.34 -10.18
C GLU A 8 11.42 -1.58 -9.47
N GLY A 9 10.78 -0.49 -9.03
CA GLY A 9 9.48 -0.56 -8.38
C GLY A 9 8.39 -1.01 -9.35
N GLU A 10 7.56 -1.96 -8.94
CA GLU A 10 6.40 -2.40 -9.72
C GLU A 10 5.14 -1.63 -9.31
N LEU A 11 4.34 -1.21 -10.31
CA LEU A 11 3.03 -0.64 -10.04
C LEU A 11 2.05 -1.75 -9.64
N LEU A 12 1.64 -1.76 -8.38
CA LEU A 12 0.67 -2.71 -7.86
C LEU A 12 -0.74 -2.12 -7.87
N THR A 13 -1.67 -2.83 -8.53
CA THR A 13 -3.10 -2.49 -8.49
C THR A 13 -3.85 -3.51 -7.62
N LEU A 14 -4.58 -3.02 -6.62
CA LEU A 14 -5.33 -3.85 -5.68
C LEU A 14 -6.81 -3.45 -5.73
N HIS A 15 -7.71 -4.43 -5.64
CA HIS A 15 -9.15 -4.21 -5.58
C HIS A 15 -9.68 -4.45 -4.17
N TYR A 16 -10.51 -3.54 -3.65
CA TYR A 16 -11.17 -3.69 -2.37
C TYR A 16 -12.62 -4.15 -2.56
N PRO A 17 -12.94 -5.44 -2.36
CA PRO A 17 -14.25 -5.99 -2.68
C PRO A 17 -15.29 -5.83 -1.56
N LYS A 18 -14.89 -5.35 -0.37
CA LYS A 18 -15.78 -5.34 0.80
C LYS A 18 -16.70 -4.12 0.78
N PRO A 19 -17.95 -4.28 1.24
CA PRO A 19 -18.94 -3.20 1.24
C PRO A 19 -18.70 -2.15 2.32
N LEU A 20 -18.02 -2.51 3.43
CA LEU A 20 -17.75 -1.61 4.54
C LEU A 20 -16.37 -0.99 4.42
N PRO A 21 -16.20 0.31 4.69
CA PRO A 21 -14.90 0.97 4.61
C PRO A 21 -13.94 0.42 5.67
N MET A 22 -12.68 0.26 5.26
CA MET A 22 -11.57 -0.08 6.15
C MET A 22 -10.46 0.94 5.97
N ARG A 23 -9.67 1.16 7.03
CA ARG A 23 -8.48 2.00 6.96
C ARG A 23 -7.49 1.49 5.91
N LEU A 24 -7.07 2.39 5.02
CA LEU A 24 -6.16 2.10 3.90
C LEU A 24 -4.84 1.48 4.36
N ASP A 25 -4.18 2.07 5.37
CA ASP A 25 -2.91 1.57 5.91
C ASP A 25 -3.02 0.14 6.42
N ARG A 26 -4.07 -0.16 7.19
CA ARG A 26 -4.34 -1.50 7.72
C ARG A 26 -4.63 -2.50 6.61
N TRP A 27 -5.32 -2.08 5.56
CA TRP A 27 -5.61 -2.95 4.42
C TRP A 27 -4.36 -3.27 3.62
N LEU A 28 -3.53 -2.26 3.32
CA LEU A 28 -2.30 -2.45 2.55
C LEU A 28 -1.31 -3.38 3.27
N VAL A 29 -1.19 -3.28 4.60
CA VAL A 29 -0.40 -4.24 5.40
C VAL A 29 -0.95 -5.66 5.26
N SER A 30 -2.27 -5.84 5.15
CA SER A 30 -2.86 -7.18 4.95
C SER A 30 -2.63 -7.73 3.54
N GLN A 31 -2.39 -6.88 2.54
CA GLN A 31 -2.01 -7.30 1.19
C GLN A 31 -0.50 -7.53 1.07
N ARG A 32 0.30 -6.85 1.90
CA ARG A 32 1.77 -6.87 1.90
C ARG A 32 2.30 -7.06 3.32
N PRO A 33 2.18 -8.27 3.91
CA PRO A 33 2.64 -8.55 5.27
C PRO A 33 4.16 -8.37 5.44
N GLU A 34 4.92 -8.38 4.35
CA GLU A 34 6.34 -8.05 4.31
C GLU A 34 6.64 -6.55 4.58
N GLN A 35 5.62 -5.69 4.57
CA GLN A 35 5.71 -4.27 4.93
C GLN A 35 5.09 -3.98 6.29
N SER A 36 5.84 -3.24 7.11
CA SER A 36 5.30 -2.72 8.36
C SER A 36 4.31 -1.59 8.11
N ARG A 37 3.36 -1.41 9.04
CA ARG A 37 2.37 -0.33 8.99
C ARG A 37 3.01 1.07 8.89
N ALA A 38 4.12 1.28 9.60
CA ALA A 38 4.85 2.55 9.54
C ALA A 38 5.45 2.82 8.15
N ARG A 39 5.88 1.77 7.44
CA ARG A 39 6.45 1.89 6.08
C ARG A 39 5.36 2.16 5.04
N ILE A 40 4.21 1.49 5.16
CA ILE A 40 3.02 1.82 4.37
C ILE A 40 2.61 3.28 4.58
N GLN A 41 2.61 3.77 5.82
CA GLN A 41 2.29 5.16 6.11
C GLN A 41 3.25 6.13 5.40
N LYS A 42 4.56 5.84 5.38
CA LYS A 42 5.54 6.63 4.61
C LYS A 42 5.25 6.63 3.10
N PHE A 43 4.80 5.51 2.52
CA PHE A 43 4.42 5.47 1.11
C PHE A 43 3.17 6.32 0.81
N ILE A 44 2.20 6.33 1.72
CA ILE A 44 1.01 7.18 1.62
C ILE A 44 1.42 8.66 1.68
N GLU A 45 2.21 9.04 2.69
CA GLU A 45 2.69 10.42 2.89
C GLU A 45 3.56 10.91 1.73
N ALA A 46 4.39 10.05 1.14
CA ALA A 46 5.20 10.36 -0.02
C ALA A 46 4.42 10.37 -1.35
N GLY A 47 3.11 10.07 -1.34
CA GLY A 47 2.25 10.11 -2.52
C GLY A 47 2.39 8.92 -3.47
N TYR A 48 3.03 7.83 -3.03
CA TYR A 48 3.17 6.59 -3.80
C TYR A 48 1.92 5.71 -3.80
N VAL A 49 0.93 6.04 -2.97
CA VAL A 49 -0.35 5.31 -2.90
C VAL A 49 -1.47 6.15 -3.49
N ARG A 50 -2.20 5.57 -4.44
CA ARG A 50 -3.40 6.16 -5.05
C ARG A 50 -4.61 5.28 -4.80
N VAL A 51 -5.70 5.89 -4.35
CA VAL A 51 -7.02 5.28 -4.17
C VAL A 51 -7.92 5.80 -5.28
N ASN A 52 -8.31 4.93 -6.21
CA ASN A 52 -9.13 5.28 -7.37
C ASN A 52 -8.58 6.48 -8.17
N GLY A 53 -7.25 6.58 -8.29
CA GLY A 53 -6.57 7.69 -8.98
C GLY A 53 -6.25 8.90 -8.12
N THR A 54 -6.84 9.03 -6.93
CA THR A 54 -6.55 10.12 -5.98
C THR A 54 -5.46 9.72 -5.01
N THR A 55 -4.50 10.60 -4.69
CA THR A 55 -3.48 10.32 -3.67
C THR A 55 -4.15 10.01 -2.34
N GLY A 56 -3.85 8.84 -1.75
CA GLY A 56 -4.38 8.48 -0.43
C GLY A 56 -3.81 9.45 0.61
N ARG A 57 -4.65 10.04 1.45
CA ARG A 57 -4.25 10.85 2.61
C ARG A 57 -4.92 10.30 3.86
#